data_AF-A0A290ZSZ5-F1
#
_entry.id   AF-A0A290ZSZ5-F1
#
_cell.length_a   1.000
_cell.length_b   1.000
_cell.length_c   1.000
_cell.angle_alpha   90.00
_cell.angle_beta   90.00
_cell.angle_gamma   90.00
#
_symmetry.space_group_name_H-M   'P 1'
#
loop_
_entity.id
_entity.type
_entity.pdbx_description
1 polymer ?
#
loop_
_entity_poly.entity_id
_entity_poly.type
_entity_poly.pdbx_seq_one_letter_code
_entity_poly.pdbx_strand_id
1 'polypeptide(L)'
;MSDKLRELEQILGGKLERKNARVIPGTDGIPTREAIYFSDDGKNKFRKQFKNITCFTKLPYATSGGVNEAGCDITPPSGPLFHAIVYHGDIDGWRRDIEEGAKGLGLLLARIEGDQFVISDGRLFRLSECKVEFT
;
A
#
# COMPACT_ATOMS: atom_id res chain seq x y z
N MET A 1 8.13 -24.90 -20.42
CA MET A 1 8.15 -24.09 -19.17
C MET A 1 6.80 -24.05 -18.45
N SER A 2 5.65 -24.17 -19.14
CA SER A 2 4.31 -24.14 -18.53
C SER A 2 4.01 -25.29 -17.54
N ASP A 3 4.48 -26.51 -17.80
CA ASP A 3 4.06 -27.68 -17.00
C ASP A 3 4.70 -27.73 -15.61
N LYS A 4 5.98 -27.36 -15.48
CA LYS A 4 6.66 -27.25 -14.17
C LYS A 4 5.99 -26.24 -13.24
N LEU A 5 5.42 -25.17 -13.79
CA LEU A 5 4.77 -24.13 -13.00
C LEU A 5 3.45 -24.64 -12.41
N ARG A 6 2.69 -25.42 -13.19
CA ARG A 6 1.43 -26.05 -12.74
C ARG A 6 1.67 -27.12 -11.68
N GLU A 7 2.74 -27.90 -11.85
CA GLU A 7 3.20 -28.87 -10.84
C GLU A 7 3.51 -28.19 -9.51
N LEU A 8 4.22 -27.06 -9.53
CA LEU A 8 4.50 -26.25 -8.35
C LEU A 8 3.23 -25.69 -7.69
N GLU A 9 2.30 -25.16 -8.48
CA GLU A 9 1.00 -24.67 -7.97
C GLU A 9 0.18 -25.79 -7.30
N GLN A 10 0.21 -27.01 -7.85
CA GLN A 10 -0.43 -28.18 -7.25
C GLN A 10 0.24 -28.59 -5.93
N ILE A 11 1.58 -28.60 -5.88
CA ILE A 11 2.33 -28.94 -4.65
C ILE A 11 2.05 -27.92 -3.54
N LEU A 12 1.97 -26.63 -3.89
CA LEU A 12 1.75 -25.54 -2.93
C LEU A 12 0.27 -25.33 -2.56
N GLY A 13 -0.66 -25.99 -3.26
CA GLY A 13 -2.10 -25.86 -3.01
C GLY A 13 -2.67 -24.48 -3.36
N GLY A 14 -1.99 -23.73 -4.24
CA GLY A 14 -2.35 -22.35 -4.56
C GLY A 14 -1.76 -21.87 -5.88
N LYS A 15 -2.38 -20.86 -6.49
CA LYS A 15 -1.85 -20.25 -7.71
C LYS A 15 -0.67 -19.35 -7.36
N LEU A 16 0.39 -19.45 -8.16
CA LEU A 16 1.52 -18.54 -8.07
C LEU A 16 1.17 -17.23 -8.78
N GLU A 17 1.60 -16.12 -8.20
CA GLU A 17 1.31 -14.80 -8.73
C GLU A 17 1.95 -14.63 -10.13
N ARG A 18 1.12 -14.25 -11.10
CA ARG A 18 1.57 -13.97 -12.48
C ARG A 18 1.78 -12.47 -12.64
N LYS A 19 2.74 -12.06 -13.46
CA LYS A 19 3.04 -10.64 -13.73
C LYS A 19 1.82 -9.82 -14.18
N ASN A 20 0.87 -10.44 -14.89
CA ASN A 20 -0.36 -9.81 -15.39
C ASN A 20 -1.57 -9.97 -14.45
N ALA A 21 -1.37 -10.58 -13.27
CA ALA A 21 -2.42 -10.80 -12.28
C ALA A 21 -2.29 -9.83 -11.08
N ARG A 22 -1.37 -8.86 -11.15
CA ARG A 22 -1.20 -7.85 -10.10
C ARG A 22 -2.44 -6.97 -10.03
N VAL A 23 -3.02 -6.89 -8.83
CA VAL A 23 -4.19 -6.07 -8.53
C VAL A 23 -3.72 -4.85 -7.75
N ILE A 24 -4.26 -3.68 -8.08
CA ILE A 24 -3.95 -2.44 -7.36
C ILE A 24 -4.40 -2.59 -5.90
N PRO A 25 -3.52 -2.48 -4.90
CA PRO A 25 -3.90 -2.62 -3.49
C PRO A 25 -5.04 -1.68 -3.11
N GLY A 26 -6.11 -2.21 -2.51
CA GLY A 26 -7.32 -1.46 -2.17
C GLY A 26 -8.46 -1.56 -3.19
N THR A 27 -8.25 -2.26 -4.32
CA THR A 27 -9.31 -2.55 -5.32
C THR A 27 -9.86 -3.98 -5.25
N ASP A 28 -9.24 -4.85 -4.46
CA ASP A 28 -9.52 -6.29 -4.38
C ASP A 28 -10.64 -6.65 -3.39
N GLY A 29 -11.10 -5.70 -2.58
CA GLY A 29 -12.23 -5.88 -1.65
C GLY A 29 -11.97 -6.91 -0.55
N ILE A 30 -10.70 -7.20 -0.22
CA ILE A 30 -10.35 -8.19 0.80
C ILE A 30 -10.59 -7.58 2.19
N PRO A 31 -11.54 -8.09 3.00
CA PRO A 31 -11.92 -7.45 4.25
C PRO A 31 -10.90 -7.64 5.38
N THR A 32 -9.97 -8.59 5.24
CA THR A 32 -9.00 -8.93 6.29
C THR A 32 -7.76 -8.03 6.26
N ARG A 33 -7.66 -7.10 5.31
CA ARG A 33 -6.53 -6.20 5.14
C ARG A 33 -6.98 -4.85 4.61
N GLU A 34 -6.26 -3.80 4.93
CA GLU A 34 -6.45 -2.48 4.34
C GLU A 34 -5.22 -2.06 3.56
N ALA A 35 -5.44 -1.24 2.53
CA ALA A 35 -4.39 -0.62 1.74
C ALA A 35 -4.43 0.89 1.93
N ILE A 36 -3.27 1.49 2.14
CA ILE A 36 -3.09 2.94 2.15
C ILE A 36 -1.83 3.28 1.38
N TYR A 37 -1.78 4.50 0.88
CA TYR A 37 -0.70 5.02 0.08
C TYR A 37 -0.09 6.21 0.82
N PHE A 38 1.23 6.31 0.89
CA PHE A 38 1.91 7.48 1.46
C PHE A 38 2.80 8.14 0.42
N SER A 39 2.83 9.48 0.41
CA SER A 39 3.63 10.24 -0.56
C SER A 39 5.13 10.04 -0.34
N ASP A 40 5.91 9.87 -1.41
CA ASP A 40 7.38 9.89 -1.38
C ASP A 40 7.89 11.24 -0.85
N ASP A 41 8.87 11.21 0.06
CA ASP A 41 9.41 12.42 0.69
C ASP A 41 10.55 13.10 -0.08
N GLY A 42 11.05 12.46 -1.15
CA GLY A 42 12.18 12.88 -1.98
C GLY A 42 13.52 12.94 -1.26
N LYS A 43 13.60 12.51 0.00
CA LYS A 43 14.75 12.70 0.90
C LYS A 43 15.36 11.39 1.35
N ASN A 44 14.53 10.40 1.64
CA ASN A 44 14.93 9.10 2.17
C ASN A 44 14.76 8.02 1.10
N LYS A 45 15.53 6.93 1.23
CA LYS A 45 15.23 5.71 0.50
C LYS A 45 13.90 5.14 1.02
N PHE A 46 13.10 4.56 0.12
CA PHE A 46 11.81 3.93 0.43
C PHE A 46 11.83 3.14 1.76
N ARG A 47 12.74 2.18 1.93
CA ARG A 47 12.80 1.33 3.13
C ARG A 47 12.94 2.13 4.44
N LYS A 48 13.66 3.25 4.41
CA LYS A 48 13.82 4.13 5.56
C LYS A 48 12.54 4.95 5.78
N GLN A 49 11.94 5.48 4.72
CA GLN A 49 10.67 6.21 4.82
C GLN A 49 9.54 5.31 5.34
N PHE A 50 9.39 4.10 4.77
CA PHE A 50 8.47 3.06 5.23
C PHE A 50 8.64 2.79 6.74
N LYS A 51 9.87 2.54 7.19
CA LYS A 51 10.14 2.34 8.62
C LYS A 51 9.76 3.57 9.45
N ASN A 52 10.08 4.77 8.97
CA ASN A 52 9.79 6.01 9.69
C ASN A 52 8.28 6.23 9.86
N ILE A 53 7.48 5.94 8.84
CA ILE A 53 6.02 6.12 8.89
C ILE A 53 5.34 5.03 9.73
N THR A 54 5.76 3.76 9.61
CA THR A 54 5.12 2.64 10.33
C THR A 54 5.60 2.47 11.78
N CYS A 55 6.71 3.11 12.16
CA CYS A 55 7.29 3.03 13.50
C CYS A 55 7.56 4.42 14.08
N PHE A 56 6.73 5.41 13.73
CA PHE A 56 6.86 6.78 14.20
C PHE A 56 6.56 6.93 15.70
N THR A 57 5.53 6.22 16.17
CA THR A 57 5.06 6.28 17.55
C THR A 57 6.02 5.53 18.48
N LYS A 58 6.27 6.10 19.68
CA LYS A 58 7.14 5.45 20.68
C LYS A 58 6.52 4.16 21.23
N LEU A 59 5.21 4.16 21.39
CA LEU A 59 4.40 3.00 21.73
C LEU A 59 3.44 2.79 20.56
N PRO A 60 3.47 1.63 19.88
CA PRO A 60 2.56 1.36 18.78
C PRO A 60 1.13 1.29 19.30
N TYR A 61 0.20 1.83 18.51
CA TYR A 61 -1.22 1.62 18.73
C TYR A 61 -1.64 0.22 18.28
N ALA A 62 -1.04 -0.29 17.20
CA ALA A 62 -1.25 -1.65 16.75
C ALA A 62 -0.73 -2.67 17.78
N THR A 63 -1.61 -3.58 18.19
CA THR A 63 -1.29 -4.63 19.16
C THR A 63 -1.04 -5.99 18.52
N SER A 64 -1.45 -6.18 17.26
CA SER A 64 -1.28 -7.44 16.53
C SER A 64 -1.27 -7.26 15.01
N GLY A 65 -0.85 -8.30 14.29
CA GLY A 65 -0.82 -8.31 12.83
C GLY A 65 0.47 -7.77 12.24
N GLY A 66 0.39 -7.15 11.06
CA GLY A 66 1.57 -6.70 10.34
C GLY A 66 1.25 -5.69 9.25
N VAL A 67 2.28 -4.94 8.87
CA VAL A 67 2.27 -3.96 7.78
C VAL A 67 3.40 -4.30 6.81
N ASN A 68 3.10 -4.29 5.51
CA ASN A 68 4.03 -4.62 4.45
C ASN A 68 3.95 -3.60 3.31
N GLU A 69 5.07 -3.40 2.63
CA GLU A 69 5.08 -2.80 1.30
C GLU A 69 4.30 -3.70 0.33
N ALA A 70 3.47 -3.08 -0.52
CA ALA A 70 2.63 -3.81 -1.47
C ALA A 70 3.15 -3.79 -2.92
N GLY A 71 4.35 -3.23 -3.16
CA GLY A 71 5.02 -3.22 -4.46
C GLY A 71 4.19 -2.54 -5.56
N CYS A 72 3.42 -1.52 -5.19
CA CYS A 72 2.57 -0.76 -6.09
C CYS A 72 2.74 0.73 -5.80
N ASP A 73 3.07 1.48 -6.85
CA ASP A 73 3.22 2.92 -6.79
C ASP A 73 2.15 3.59 -7.65
N ILE A 74 1.61 4.70 -7.16
CA ILE A 74 0.61 5.51 -7.86
C ILE A 74 1.09 6.95 -7.92
N THR A 75 1.11 7.51 -9.13
CA THR A 75 1.38 8.94 -9.35
C THR A 75 0.13 9.58 -9.98
N PRO A 76 -0.62 10.42 -9.22
CA PRO A 76 -1.72 11.19 -9.79
C PRO A 76 -1.22 12.29 -10.73
N PRO A 77 -2.04 12.76 -11.68
CA PRO A 77 -1.68 13.86 -12.58
C PRO A 77 -1.14 15.08 -11.83
N SER A 78 0.08 15.49 -12.16
CA SER A 78 0.76 16.64 -11.52
C SER A 78 0.93 16.54 -10.01
N GLY A 79 0.83 15.33 -9.43
CA GLY A 79 1.00 15.07 -8.00
C GLY A 79 2.27 14.31 -7.66
N PRO A 80 2.54 14.11 -6.36
CA PRO A 80 3.71 13.35 -5.92
C PRO A 80 3.54 11.86 -6.17
N LEU A 81 4.64 11.11 -6.15
CA LEU A 81 4.63 9.65 -6.11
C LEU A 81 4.04 9.18 -4.78
N PHE A 82 3.23 8.12 -4.79
CA PHE A 82 2.75 7.45 -3.59
C PHE A 82 3.09 5.97 -3.60
N HIS A 83 3.49 5.45 -2.44
CA HIS A 83 3.80 4.04 -2.24
C HIS A 83 2.70 3.31 -1.48
N ALA A 84 2.28 2.15 -2.00
CA ALA A 84 1.29 1.30 -1.36
C ALA A 84 1.87 0.52 -0.19
N ILE A 85 1.13 0.51 0.91
CA ILE A 85 1.32 -0.41 2.03
C ILE A 85 0.01 -1.10 2.35
N VAL A 86 0.11 -2.35 2.78
CA VAL A 86 -1.01 -3.17 3.19
C VAL A 86 -0.78 -3.63 4.62
N TYR A 87 -1.82 -3.56 5.44
CA TYR A 87 -1.79 -3.98 6.83
C TYR A 87 -3.00 -4.84 7.20
N HIS A 88 -2.81 -5.72 8.18
CA HIS A 88 -3.81 -6.68 8.63
C HIS A 88 -3.71 -6.91 10.15
N GLY A 89 -4.70 -7.60 10.73
CA GLY A 89 -4.77 -7.84 12.17
C GLY A 89 -5.45 -6.68 12.88
N ASP A 90 -4.70 -5.90 13.66
CA ASP A 90 -5.21 -4.69 14.32
C ASP A 90 -5.29 -3.51 13.34
N ILE A 91 -6.30 -3.54 12.47
CA ILE A 91 -6.49 -2.54 11.41
C ILE A 91 -6.58 -1.12 11.98
N ASP A 92 -7.34 -0.91 13.04
CA ASP A 92 -7.53 0.41 13.63
C ASP A 92 -6.24 0.93 14.27
N GLY A 93 -5.50 0.06 14.96
CA GLY A 93 -4.19 0.40 15.53
C GLY A 93 -3.18 0.77 14.44
N TRP A 94 -3.08 -0.04 13.37
CA TRP A 94 -2.19 0.24 12.24
C TRP A 94 -2.55 1.54 11.52
N ARG A 95 -3.84 1.76 11.26
CA ARG A 95 -4.32 3.00 10.63
C ARG A 95 -3.87 4.22 11.44
N ARG A 96 -4.05 4.18 12.76
CA ARG A 96 -3.65 5.26 13.65
C ARG A 96 -2.13 5.47 13.70
N ASP A 97 -1.34 4.41 13.77
CA ASP A 97 0.13 4.51 13.73
C ASP A 97 0.61 5.17 12.42
N ILE A 98 0.01 4.79 11.28
CA ILE A 98 0.34 5.35 9.97
C ILE A 98 -0.10 6.82 9.86
N GLU A 99 -1.28 7.17 10.35
CA GLU A 99 -1.79 8.55 10.36
C GLU A 99 -0.90 9.48 11.21
N GLU A 100 -0.52 9.06 12.41
CA GLU A 100 0.42 9.82 13.27
C GLU A 100 1.80 9.91 12.63
N GLY A 101 2.28 8.84 12.00
CA GLY A 101 3.53 8.84 11.25
C GLY A 101 3.52 9.82 10.07
N ALA A 102 2.48 9.79 9.26
CA ALA A 102 2.33 10.70 8.12
C ALA A 102 2.28 12.16 8.59
N LYS A 103 1.47 12.44 9.61
CA LYS A 103 1.34 13.79 10.19
C LYS A 103 2.67 14.29 10.75
N GLY A 104 3.39 13.47 11.50
CA GLY A 104 4.68 13.82 12.10
C GLY A 104 5.80 14.02 11.07
N LEU A 105 5.70 13.37 9.92
CA LEU A 105 6.66 13.48 8.82
C LEU A 105 6.25 14.50 7.74
N GLY A 106 5.03 15.05 7.82
CA GLY A 106 4.48 15.95 6.81
C GLY A 106 4.18 15.25 5.47
N LEU A 107 3.81 13.97 5.51
CA LEU A 107 3.45 13.17 4.33
C LEU A 107 1.95 13.23 4.06
N LEU A 108 1.59 13.13 2.78
CA LEU A 108 0.22 12.92 2.36
C LEU A 108 -0.10 11.44 2.41
N LEU A 109 -1.31 11.12 2.84
CA LEU A 109 -1.88 9.79 2.72
C LEU A 109 -2.89 9.78 1.58
N ALA A 110 -3.06 8.63 0.95
CA ALA A 110 -4.09 8.43 -0.04
C ALA A 110 -4.69 7.03 0.06
N ARG A 111 -5.92 6.88 -0.42
CA ARG A 111 -6.65 5.61 -0.44
C ARG A 111 -7.48 5.51 -1.70
N ILE A 112 -7.93 4.29 -1.98
CA ILE A 112 -8.82 4.03 -3.09
C ILE A 112 -10.25 3.93 -2.58
N GLU A 113 -11.15 4.71 -3.16
CA GLU A 113 -12.59 4.66 -2.93
C GLU A 113 -13.30 4.45 -4.26
N GLY A 114 -13.75 3.23 -4.53
CA GLY A 114 -14.33 2.88 -5.83
C GLY A 114 -13.30 3.04 -6.95
N ASP A 115 -13.57 3.96 -7.89
CA ASP A 115 -12.67 4.29 -9.00
C ASP A 115 -11.77 5.51 -8.73
N GLN A 116 -11.78 6.03 -7.50
CA GLN A 116 -11.08 7.27 -7.13
C GLN A 116 -9.85 7.01 -6.27
N PHE A 117 -8.78 7.75 -6.55
CA PHE A 117 -7.61 7.92 -5.70
C PHE A 117 -7.79 9.20 -4.89
N VAL A 118 -8.08 9.04 -3.60
CA VAL A 118 -8.45 10.10 -2.65
C VAL A 118 -7.23 10.46 -1.82
N ILE A 119 -6.75 11.70 -1.91
CA ILE A 119 -5.60 12.20 -1.16
C ILE A 119 -6.08 12.94 0.10
N SER A 120 -5.34 12.82 1.20
CA SER A 120 -5.65 13.40 2.52
C SER A 120 -5.76 14.92 2.54
N ASP A 121 -5.28 15.62 1.51
CA ASP A 121 -5.44 17.06 1.34
C ASP A 121 -6.73 17.47 0.58
N GLY A 122 -7.59 16.49 0.26
CA GLY A 122 -8.87 16.67 -0.39
C GLY A 122 -8.84 16.58 -1.91
N ARG A 123 -7.67 16.36 -2.53
CA ARG A 123 -7.58 16.11 -3.98
C ARG A 123 -8.13 14.73 -4.32
N LEU A 124 -8.86 14.65 -5.44
CA LEU A 124 -9.48 13.44 -5.96
C LEU A 124 -9.06 13.25 -7.41
N PHE A 125 -8.63 12.04 -7.76
CA PHE A 125 -8.26 11.68 -9.12
C PHE A 125 -8.95 10.37 -9.52
N ARG A 126 -9.35 10.23 -10.78
CA ARG A 126 -9.77 8.90 -11.26
C ARG A 126 -8.54 8.01 -11.34
N LEU A 127 -8.66 6.76 -10.90
CA LEU A 127 -7.56 5.80 -10.99
C LEU A 127 -7.06 5.59 -12.43
N SER A 128 -7.95 5.70 -13.42
CA SER A 128 -7.60 5.62 -14.84
C SER A 128 -6.71 6.75 -15.33
N GLU A 129 -6.65 7.87 -14.61
CA GLU A 129 -5.81 9.04 -14.91
C GLU A 129 -4.46 8.97 -14.18
N CYS A 130 -4.35 8.12 -13.17
CA CYS A 130 -3.12 7.92 -12.42
C CYS A 130 -2.17 6.98 -13.17
N LYS A 131 -0.87 7.26 -13.07
CA LYS A 131 0.16 6.31 -13.48
C LYS A 131 0.33 5.27 -12.38
N VAL A 132 0.18 3.99 -12.73
CA VAL A 132 0.34 2.85 -11.80
C VAL A 132 1.55 2.03 -12.22
N GLU A 133 2.47 1.79 -11.28
CA GLU A 133 3.67 1.01 -11.50
C GLU A 133 3.77 -0.09 -10.44
N PHE A 134 4.11 -1.32 -10.86
CA PHE A 134 4.32 -2.42 -9.93
C PHE A 134 5.79 -2.83 -9.94
N THR A 135 6.37 -3.03 -8.75
CA THR A 135 7.80 -3.33 -8.54
C THR A 135 8.07 -4.80 -8.23
#